data_AF-A0A449BKK7-F1
#
_entry.id   AF-A0A449BKK7-F1
#
_cell.length_a   1.000
_cell.length_b   1.000
_cell.length_c   1.000
_cell.angle_alpha   90.00
_cell.angle_beta   90.00
_cell.angle_gamma   90.00
#
_symmetry.space_group_name_H-M   'P 1'
#
loop_
_entity.id
_entity.type
_entity.pdbx_description
1 polymer ?
#
loop_
_entity_poly.entity_id
_entity_poly.type
_entity_poly.pdbx_seq_one_letter_code
_entity_poly.pdbx_strand_id
1 'polypeptide(L)'
;MKILPREYAKAQGQPFRVEDYKGAKLEMYYLDDRSDYGKFAQRGRFSVWTSNGVDYRLFVDKGYYNAVEDLYKNEVNTIWLDFTNSIYGEHKKMSKFFMLIQLGLFVVAFAALMFLPMAFPAAGDIIFLVVMVLMFVGIMTSSQIQQKKLKALVAKENEKASTLIKQELGEEHFKEILAKQEKYYESYFKPSVDEEVTEEIETENNEEENTGENNE
;
A
#
# COMPACT_ATOMS: atom_id res chain seq x y z
N MET A 1 -0.67 15.29 1.65
CA MET A 1 -1.55 14.13 1.98
C MET A 1 -0.77 13.15 2.85
N LYS A 2 -1.34 12.52 3.88
CA LYS A 2 -0.58 11.54 4.68
C LYS A 2 -0.44 10.22 3.92
N ILE A 3 0.79 9.73 3.79
CA ILE A 3 1.13 8.43 3.20
C ILE A 3 1.95 7.68 4.23
N LEU A 4 1.45 6.54 4.72
CA LEU A 4 2.14 5.68 5.70
C LEU A 4 2.77 6.48 6.88
N PRO A 5 1.97 7.23 7.67
CA PRO A 5 2.50 8.13 8.70
C PRO A 5 3.29 7.42 9.81
N ARG A 6 2.98 6.14 10.09
CA ARG A 6 3.76 5.31 11.01
C ARG A 6 5.17 5.06 10.48
N GLU A 7 5.31 4.80 9.18
CA GLU A 7 6.60 4.60 8.53
C GLU A 7 7.39 5.90 8.43
N TYR A 8 6.71 7.01 8.17
CA TYR A 8 7.31 8.35 8.17
C TYR A 8 8.01 8.67 9.51
N ALA A 9 7.40 8.29 10.64
CA ALA A 9 7.91 8.55 11.98
C ALA A 9 9.13 7.70 12.36
N LYS A 10 9.42 6.62 11.61
CA LYS A 10 10.54 5.71 11.87
C LYS A 10 11.86 6.16 11.25
N ALA A 11 11.94 7.37 10.71
CA ALA A 11 13.21 7.91 10.23
C ALA A 11 14.22 8.02 11.37
N GLN A 12 15.41 7.46 11.17
CA GLN A 12 16.54 7.56 12.09
C GLN A 12 17.72 8.18 11.35
N GLY A 13 18.57 8.90 12.09
CA GLY A 13 19.75 9.56 11.51
C GLY A 13 19.43 10.79 10.67
N GLN A 14 20.39 11.17 9.81
CA GLN A 14 20.27 12.28 8.89
C GLN A 14 19.94 11.78 7.48
N PRO A 15 19.11 12.52 6.71
CA PRO A 15 18.84 12.17 5.33
C PRO A 15 20.13 12.27 4.52
N PHE A 16 20.39 11.29 3.66
CA PHE A 16 21.56 11.31 2.78
C PHE A 16 21.37 12.28 1.61
N ARG A 17 20.12 12.62 1.27
CA ARG A 17 19.76 13.58 0.23
C ARG A 17 18.46 14.29 0.60
N VAL A 18 18.40 15.58 0.29
CA VAL A 18 17.23 16.43 0.50
C VAL A 18 16.95 17.19 -0.78
N GLU A 19 15.68 17.19 -1.18
CA GLU A 19 15.21 17.82 -2.40
C GLU A 19 13.94 18.65 -2.13
N ASP A 20 13.60 19.52 -3.09
CA ASP A 20 12.32 20.21 -3.12
C ASP A 20 11.35 19.47 -4.05
N TYR A 21 10.13 19.26 -3.58
CA TYR A 21 9.00 18.79 -4.36
C TYR A 21 7.87 19.81 -4.26
N LYS A 22 7.78 20.72 -5.24
CA LYS A 22 6.70 21.73 -5.35
C LYS A 22 6.56 22.57 -4.06
N GLY A 23 7.68 22.94 -3.44
CA GLY A 23 7.72 23.69 -2.18
C GLY A 23 7.58 22.87 -0.91
N ALA A 24 7.44 21.53 -1.01
CA ALA A 24 7.52 20.60 0.11
C ALA A 24 8.91 19.95 0.18
N LYS A 25 9.38 19.60 1.37
CA LYS A 25 10.68 18.96 1.54
C LYS A 25 10.58 17.47 1.23
N LEU A 26 11.48 16.95 0.38
CA LEU A 26 11.69 15.52 0.15
C LEU A 26 13.00 15.10 0.81
N GLU A 27 12.92 14.22 1.80
CA GLU A 27 14.09 13.68 2.51
C GLU A 27 14.29 12.20 2.17
N MET A 28 15.52 11.81 1.83
CA MET A 28 15.84 10.44 1.44
C MET A 28 16.73 9.79 2.51
N TYR A 29 16.34 8.60 2.94
CA TYR A 29 16.98 7.82 4.00
C TYR A 29 17.28 6.40 3.50
N TYR A 30 18.38 5.82 3.97
CA TYR A 30 18.66 4.42 3.70
C TYR A 30 17.82 3.52 4.60
N LEU A 31 17.33 2.40 4.04
CA LEU A 31 16.57 1.40 4.78
C LEU A 31 17.47 0.55 5.69
N ASP A 32 18.75 0.42 5.36
CA ASP A 32 19.75 -0.36 6.12
C ASP A 32 19.83 0.04 7.59
N ASP A 33 19.49 1.29 7.91
CA ASP A 33 19.52 1.83 9.26
C ASP A 33 18.30 1.43 10.12
N ARG A 34 17.33 0.69 9.55
CA ARG A 34 16.09 0.29 10.22
C ARG A 34 16.05 -1.19 10.57
N SER A 35 15.69 -1.49 11.81
CA SER A 35 15.55 -2.86 12.32
C SER A 35 14.43 -3.67 11.65
N ASP A 36 13.46 -3.02 10.99
CA ASP A 36 12.36 -3.69 10.27
C ASP A 36 12.62 -3.89 8.77
N TYR A 37 13.82 -3.55 8.27
CA TYR A 37 14.18 -3.65 6.86
C TYR A 37 14.01 -5.05 6.26
N GLY A 38 14.41 -6.11 6.99
CA GLY A 38 14.32 -7.49 6.50
C GLY A 38 12.90 -7.88 6.06
N LYS A 39 11.86 -7.36 6.71
CA LYS A 39 10.45 -7.63 6.35
C LYS A 39 10.03 -6.96 5.04
N PHE A 40 10.63 -5.82 4.68
CA PHE A 40 10.36 -5.13 3.43
C PHE A 40 11.11 -5.77 2.26
N ALA A 41 12.37 -6.11 2.48
CA ALA A 41 13.22 -6.68 1.45
C ALA A 41 12.78 -8.10 1.05
N GLN A 42 12.35 -8.94 2.00
CA GLN A 42 11.74 -10.25 1.72
C GLN A 42 10.49 -10.17 0.81
N ARG A 43 9.79 -9.03 0.83
CA ARG A 43 8.60 -8.79 -0.02
C ARG A 43 8.95 -8.14 -1.36
N GLY A 44 10.24 -8.04 -1.68
CA GLY A 44 10.74 -7.40 -2.90
C GLY A 44 10.49 -5.88 -2.94
N ARG A 45 10.33 -5.24 -1.78
CA ARG A 45 10.08 -3.80 -1.69
C ARG A 45 11.34 -3.08 -1.19
N PHE A 46 12.18 -2.68 -2.14
CA PHE A 46 13.45 -1.99 -1.85
C PHE A 46 13.31 -0.47 -1.71
N SER A 47 12.12 0.08 -1.93
CA SER A 47 11.83 1.50 -1.70
C SER A 47 10.41 1.73 -1.21
N VAL A 48 10.25 2.74 -0.34
CA VAL A 48 8.98 3.11 0.27
C VAL A 48 8.86 4.63 0.35
N TRP A 49 7.83 5.16 -0.31
CA TRP A 49 7.44 6.57 -0.23
C TRP A 49 6.48 6.81 0.94
N THR A 50 6.74 7.84 1.73
CA THR A 50 5.95 8.22 2.91
C THR A 50 5.75 9.73 2.98
N SER A 51 4.72 10.18 3.70
CA SER A 51 4.44 11.61 3.92
C SER A 51 3.66 11.85 5.21
N ASN A 52 4.01 12.91 5.93
CA ASN A 52 3.28 13.40 7.10
C ASN A 52 2.10 14.32 6.74
N GLY A 53 1.89 14.60 5.45
CA GLY A 53 0.89 15.53 4.96
C GLY A 53 1.43 16.84 4.43
N VAL A 54 2.65 17.22 4.84
CA VAL A 54 3.38 18.44 4.47
C VAL A 54 4.63 18.07 3.67
N ASP A 55 5.51 17.26 4.27
CA ASP A 55 6.78 16.82 3.71
C ASP A 55 6.73 15.35 3.31
N TYR A 56 7.71 14.95 2.50
CA TYR A 56 7.85 13.63 1.92
C TYR A 56 9.15 12.98 2.37
N ARG A 57 9.10 11.66 2.55
CA ARG A 57 10.26 10.83 2.89
C ARG A 57 10.32 9.60 2.02
N LEU A 58 11.48 9.35 1.44
CA LEU A 58 11.78 8.12 0.74
C LEU A 58 12.73 7.29 1.59
N PHE A 59 12.34 6.05 1.88
CA PHE A 59 13.24 5.04 2.41
C PHE A 59 13.64 4.11 1.28
N VAL A 60 14.94 3.95 1.04
CA VAL A 60 15.44 3.12 -0.06
C VAL A 60 16.61 2.27 0.42
N ASP A 61 16.68 1.03 -0.02
CA ASP A 61 17.85 0.17 0.21
C ASP A 61 19.09 0.76 -0.49
N LYS A 62 20.23 0.78 0.21
CA LYS A 62 21.43 1.41 -0.32
C LYS A 62 21.95 0.72 -1.58
N GLY A 63 21.96 -0.61 -1.61
CA GLY A 63 22.42 -1.37 -2.78
C GLY A 63 21.53 -1.12 -3.99
N TYR A 64 20.22 -1.10 -3.78
CA TYR A 64 19.22 -0.81 -4.79
C TYR A 64 19.34 0.62 -5.33
N TYR A 65 19.45 1.61 -4.43
CA TYR A 65 19.65 3.01 -4.82
C TYR A 65 20.86 3.17 -5.74
N ASN A 66 21.99 2.55 -5.40
CA ASN A 66 23.20 2.63 -6.21
C ASN A 66 23.05 1.91 -7.57
N ALA A 67 22.26 0.83 -7.64
CA ALA A 67 22.04 0.09 -8.88
C ALA A 67 21.15 0.86 -9.87
N VAL A 68 20.20 1.66 -9.37
CA VAL A 68 19.20 2.38 -10.20
C VAL A 68 19.08 3.85 -9.83
N GLU A 69 20.20 4.51 -9.53
CA GLU A 69 20.25 5.90 -9.04
C GLU A 69 19.49 6.89 -9.94
N ASP A 70 19.51 6.66 -11.25
CA ASP A 70 18.81 7.50 -12.22
C ASP A 70 17.29 7.54 -12.04
N LEU A 71 16.67 6.52 -11.41
CA LEU A 71 15.26 6.54 -11.03
C LEU A 71 14.96 7.50 -9.87
N TYR A 72 15.99 8.01 -9.21
CA TYR A 72 15.89 8.88 -8.06
C TYR A 72 16.42 10.29 -8.32
N LYS A 73 16.55 10.66 -9.60
CA LYS A 73 16.71 12.08 -10.01
C LYS A 73 15.47 12.88 -9.62
N ASN A 74 15.65 14.17 -9.36
CA ASN A 74 14.58 15.03 -8.83
C ASN A 74 13.34 15.04 -9.75
N GLU A 75 13.55 15.12 -11.05
CA GLU A 75 12.51 15.13 -12.09
C GLU A 75 11.70 13.81 -12.03
N VAL A 76 12.40 12.68 -11.89
CA VAL A 76 11.81 11.35 -11.77
C VAL A 76 11.10 11.17 -10.42
N ASN A 77 11.68 11.66 -9.33
CA ASN A 77 11.07 11.67 -7.99
C ASN A 77 9.74 12.43 -8.00
N THR A 78 9.69 13.56 -8.70
CA THR A 78 8.46 14.35 -8.86
C THR A 78 7.37 13.52 -9.55
N ILE A 79 7.72 12.78 -10.60
CA ILE A 79 6.78 11.89 -11.30
C ILE A 79 6.30 10.76 -10.37
N TRP A 80 7.20 10.12 -9.63
CA TRP A 80 6.86 9.05 -8.67
C TRP A 80 5.97 9.54 -7.52
N LEU A 81 6.24 10.74 -7.01
CA LEU A 81 5.41 11.34 -5.97
C LEU A 81 4.03 11.73 -6.49
N ASP A 82 3.93 12.27 -7.71
CA ASP A 82 2.63 12.55 -8.34
C ASP A 82 1.81 11.27 -8.54
N PHE A 83 2.45 10.20 -9.02
CA PHE A 83 1.85 8.86 -9.12
C PHE A 83 1.35 8.36 -7.76
N THR A 84 2.21 8.42 -6.73
CA THR A 84 1.89 7.92 -5.39
C THR A 84 0.74 8.73 -4.77
N ASN A 85 0.80 10.07 -4.85
CA ASN A 85 -0.25 10.95 -4.37
C ASN A 85 -1.60 10.70 -5.07
N SER A 86 -1.58 10.46 -6.39
CA SER A 86 -2.76 10.13 -7.19
C SER A 86 -3.43 8.84 -6.69
N ILE A 87 -2.66 7.76 -6.55
CA ILE A 87 -3.18 6.47 -6.05
C ILE A 87 -3.73 6.59 -4.63
N TYR A 88 -2.96 7.16 -3.70
CA TYR A 88 -3.40 7.28 -2.31
C TYR A 88 -4.63 8.19 -2.17
N GLY A 89 -4.70 9.25 -2.97
CA GLY A 89 -5.84 10.16 -2.99
C GLY A 89 -7.13 9.51 -3.49
N GLU A 90 -7.06 8.83 -4.63
CA GLU A 90 -8.21 8.13 -5.20
C GLU A 90 -8.59 6.91 -4.35
N HIS A 91 -7.62 6.17 -3.81
CA HIS A 91 -7.88 5.08 -2.87
C HIS A 91 -8.64 5.58 -1.64
N LYS A 92 -8.25 6.72 -1.05
CA LYS A 92 -8.94 7.29 0.11
C LYS A 92 -10.38 7.71 -0.22
N LYS A 93 -10.62 8.33 -1.37
CA LYS A 93 -11.97 8.70 -1.82
C LYS A 93 -12.83 7.45 -2.04
N MET A 94 -12.29 6.47 -2.75
CA MET A 94 -12.97 5.22 -3.05
C MET A 94 -13.29 4.43 -1.77
N SER A 95 -12.33 4.31 -0.85
CA SER A 95 -12.51 3.67 0.45
C SER A 95 -13.64 4.32 1.24
N LYS A 96 -13.69 5.66 1.33
CA LYS A 96 -14.80 6.38 1.98
C LYS A 96 -16.15 6.13 1.31
N PHE A 97 -16.19 6.14 -0.02
CA PHE A 97 -17.42 5.90 -0.77
C PHE A 97 -17.98 4.48 -0.52
N PHE A 98 -17.13 3.45 -0.59
CA PHE A 98 -17.54 2.08 -0.31
C PHE A 98 -17.91 1.84 1.16
N MET A 99 -17.22 2.51 2.10
CA MET A 99 -17.61 2.51 3.51
C MET A 99 -19.04 3.05 3.70
N LEU A 100 -19.40 4.16 3.03
CA LEU A 100 -20.76 4.71 3.12
C LEU A 100 -21.81 3.77 2.53
N ILE A 101 -21.49 3.08 1.44
CA ILE A 101 -22.38 2.05 0.86
C ILE A 101 -22.57 0.89 1.84
N GLN A 102 -21.49 0.41 2.45
CA GLN A 102 -21.55 -0.67 3.44
C GLN A 102 -22.34 -0.26 4.68
N LEU A 103 -22.17 0.98 5.16
CA LEU A 103 -22.97 1.51 6.26
C LEU A 103 -24.47 1.53 5.89
N GLY A 104 -24.81 1.98 4.69
CA GLY A 104 -26.19 1.93 4.19
C GLY A 104 -26.75 0.51 4.13
N LEU A 105 -25.95 -0.45 3.66
CA LEU A 105 -26.33 -1.87 3.64
C LEU A 105 -26.61 -2.40 5.06
N PHE A 106 -25.76 -2.06 6.04
CA PHE A 106 -25.97 -2.44 7.44
C PHE A 106 -27.24 -1.83 8.02
N VAL A 107 -27.52 -0.55 7.74
CA VAL A 107 -28.76 0.10 8.20
C VAL A 107 -30.00 -0.60 7.64
N VAL A 108 -29.98 -0.94 6.35
CA VAL A 108 -31.10 -1.66 5.71
C VAL A 108 -31.24 -3.07 6.29
N ALA A 109 -30.13 -3.79 6.47
CA ALA A 109 -30.15 -5.12 7.08
C ALA A 109 -30.67 -5.09 8.51
N PHE A 110 -30.24 -4.10 9.31
CA PHE A 110 -30.71 -3.92 10.68
C PHE A 110 -32.21 -3.63 10.73
N ALA A 111 -32.70 -2.73 9.88
CA ALA A 111 -34.13 -2.46 9.76
C ALA A 111 -34.90 -3.73 9.34
N ALA A 112 -34.39 -4.50 8.38
CA ALA A 112 -35.00 -5.75 7.96
C ALA A 112 -35.09 -6.76 9.12
N LEU A 113 -34.02 -6.92 9.91
CA LEU A 113 -34.00 -7.80 11.08
C LEU A 113 -34.91 -7.32 12.21
N MET A 114 -35.14 -6.02 12.35
CA MET A 114 -36.01 -5.48 13.39
C MET A 114 -37.49 -5.58 13.01
N PHE A 115 -37.85 -5.24 11.77
CA PHE A 115 -39.25 -5.08 11.36
C PHE A 115 -39.84 -6.33 10.69
N LEU A 116 -39.06 -7.12 9.93
CA LEU A 116 -39.61 -8.28 9.23
C LEU A 116 -40.07 -9.41 10.17
N PRO A 117 -39.36 -9.74 11.28
CA PRO A 117 -39.85 -10.75 12.21
C PRO A 117 -41.13 -10.34 12.94
N MET A 118 -41.39 -9.03 13.12
CA MET A 118 -42.66 -8.55 13.66
C MET A 118 -43.82 -8.85 12.71
N ALA A 119 -43.61 -8.73 11.40
CA ALA A 119 -44.61 -9.05 10.38
C ALA A 119 -44.73 -10.57 10.13
N PHE A 120 -43.64 -11.33 10.29
CA PHE A 120 -43.56 -12.76 10.00
C PHE A 120 -42.88 -13.55 11.14
N PRO A 121 -43.54 -13.68 12.31
CA PRO A 121 -42.90 -14.23 13.52
C PRO A 121 -42.47 -15.70 13.39
N ALA A 122 -43.18 -16.50 12.59
CA ALA A 122 -42.83 -17.90 12.35
C ALA A 122 -41.60 -18.09 11.43
N ALA A 123 -41.13 -17.02 10.76
CA ALA A 123 -40.03 -17.07 9.80
C ALA A 123 -38.76 -16.35 10.28
N GLY A 124 -38.67 -15.99 11.58
CA GLY A 124 -37.57 -15.20 12.14
C GLY A 124 -36.17 -15.74 11.81
N ASP A 125 -35.94 -17.03 12.03
CA ASP A 125 -34.65 -17.68 11.76
C ASP A 125 -34.29 -17.69 10.27
N ILE A 126 -35.29 -17.91 9.40
CA ILE A 126 -35.11 -17.90 7.95
C ILE A 126 -34.80 -16.49 7.47
N ILE A 127 -35.51 -15.48 7.98
CA ILE A 127 -35.26 -14.07 7.67
C ILE A 127 -33.84 -13.68 8.08
N PHE A 128 -33.41 -14.09 9.28
CA PHE A 128 -32.06 -13.84 9.75
C PHE A 128 -31.00 -14.44 8.81
N LEU A 129 -31.16 -15.72 8.45
CA LEU A 129 -30.25 -16.41 7.54
C LEU A 129 -30.20 -15.73 6.17
N VAL A 130 -31.35 -15.37 5.60
CA VAL A 130 -31.44 -14.68 4.30
C VAL A 130 -30.73 -13.33 4.35
N VAL A 131 -30.97 -12.51 5.38
CA VAL A 131 -30.31 -11.20 5.54
C VAL A 131 -28.80 -11.36 5.70
N MET A 132 -28.35 -12.35 6.49
CA MET A 132 -26.93 -12.65 6.66
C MET A 132 -26.25 -13.04 5.33
N VAL A 133 -26.86 -13.94 4.56
CA VAL A 133 -26.33 -14.35 3.26
C VAL A 133 -26.25 -13.17 2.30
N LEU A 134 -27.30 -12.33 2.24
CA LEU A 134 -27.31 -11.13 1.41
C LEU A 134 -26.24 -10.12 1.81
N MET A 135 -26.03 -9.91 3.12
CA MET A 135 -24.95 -9.05 3.61
C MET A 135 -23.57 -9.59 3.23
N PHE A 136 -23.34 -10.89 3.42
CA PHE A 136 -22.07 -11.51 3.08
C PHE A 136 -21.75 -11.36 1.58
N VAL A 137 -22.73 -11.67 0.71
CA VAL A 137 -22.60 -11.48 -0.74
C VAL A 137 -22.38 -10.01 -1.09
N GLY A 138 -23.10 -9.08 -0.45
CA GLY A 138 -22.92 -7.64 -0.65
C GLY A 138 -21.52 -7.15 -0.29
N ILE A 139 -20.99 -7.56 0.86
CA ILE A 139 -19.63 -7.21 1.31
C ILE A 139 -18.58 -7.81 0.36
N MET A 140 -18.73 -9.07 0.00
CA MET A 140 -17.77 -9.78 -0.86
C MET A 140 -17.71 -9.15 -2.27
N THR A 141 -18.87 -8.89 -2.88
CA THR A 141 -18.94 -8.25 -4.21
C THR A 141 -18.42 -6.82 -4.17
N SER A 142 -18.77 -6.03 -3.15
CA SER A 142 -18.22 -4.69 -2.94
C SER A 142 -16.69 -4.69 -2.85
N SER A 143 -16.12 -5.60 -2.06
CA SER A 143 -14.66 -5.75 -1.93
C SER A 143 -13.99 -6.09 -3.26
N GLN A 144 -14.54 -7.03 -4.02
CA GLN A 144 -14.01 -7.39 -5.34
C GLN A 144 -14.04 -6.21 -6.32
N ILE A 145 -15.13 -5.44 -6.35
CA ILE A 145 -15.26 -4.27 -7.22
C ILE A 145 -14.24 -3.20 -6.82
N GLN A 146 -14.09 -2.94 -5.52
CA GLN A 146 -13.10 -1.98 -5.00
C GLN A 146 -11.68 -2.38 -5.40
N GLN A 147 -11.32 -3.66 -5.25
CA GLN A 147 -10.00 -4.16 -5.63
C GLN A 147 -9.76 -4.05 -7.14
N LYS A 148 -10.75 -4.40 -7.98
CA LYS A 148 -10.64 -4.28 -9.45
C LYS A 148 -10.44 -2.83 -9.87
N LYS A 149 -11.22 -1.90 -9.31
CA LYS A 149 -11.07 -0.46 -9.59
C LYS A 149 -9.72 0.07 -9.15
N LEU A 150 -9.23 -0.33 -7.97
CA LEU A 150 -7.90 0.06 -7.49
C LEU A 150 -6.80 -0.45 -8.43
N LYS A 151 -6.85 -1.72 -8.82
CA LYS A 151 -5.87 -2.31 -9.75
C LYS A 151 -5.86 -1.57 -11.10
N ALA A 152 -7.04 -1.27 -11.65
CA ALA A 152 -7.16 -0.55 -12.91
C ALA A 152 -6.58 0.88 -12.81
N LEU A 153 -6.84 1.59 -11.70
CA LEU A 153 -6.26 2.89 -11.44
C LEU A 153 -4.73 2.83 -11.35
N VAL A 154 -4.20 1.89 -10.55
CA VAL A 154 -2.75 1.71 -10.38
C VAL A 154 -2.10 1.43 -11.74
N ALA A 155 -2.68 0.55 -12.56
CA ALA A 155 -2.15 0.25 -13.89
C ALA A 155 -2.11 1.49 -14.79
N LYS A 156 -3.19 2.27 -14.83
CA LYS A 156 -3.28 3.50 -15.64
C LYS A 156 -2.28 4.57 -15.18
N GLU A 157 -2.21 4.83 -13.88
CA GLU A 157 -1.28 5.82 -13.34
C GLU A 157 0.18 5.35 -13.52
N ASN A 158 0.44 4.04 -13.44
CA ASN A 158 1.78 3.47 -13.65
C ASN A 158 2.22 3.59 -15.11
N GLU A 159 1.32 3.35 -16.06
CA GLU A 159 1.59 3.55 -17.50
C GLU A 159 1.91 5.02 -17.80
N LYS A 160 1.14 5.94 -17.20
CA LYS A 160 1.39 7.38 -17.30
C LYS A 160 2.75 7.76 -16.72
N ALA A 161 3.06 7.32 -15.50
CA ALA A 161 4.33 7.59 -14.84
C ALA A 161 5.49 7.01 -15.66
N SER A 162 5.40 5.75 -16.09
CA SER A 162 6.42 5.10 -16.91
C SER A 162 6.66 5.84 -18.23
N THR A 163 5.60 6.34 -18.88
CA THR A 163 5.73 7.14 -20.10
C THR A 163 6.47 8.46 -19.84
N LEU A 164 6.14 9.16 -18.75
CA LEU A 164 6.83 10.41 -18.37
C LEU A 164 8.30 10.15 -18.02
N ILE A 165 8.60 9.08 -17.30
CA ILE A 165 9.98 8.70 -16.95
C ILE A 165 10.78 8.35 -18.21
N LYS A 166 10.18 7.61 -19.15
CA LYS A 166 10.82 7.32 -20.45
C LYS A 166 11.09 8.58 -21.26
N GLN A 167 10.20 9.57 -21.22
CA GLN A 167 10.41 10.86 -21.88
C GLN A 167 11.57 11.65 -21.25
N GLU A 168 11.70 11.58 -19.92
CA GLU A 168 12.76 12.29 -19.18
C GLU A 168 14.14 11.62 -19.33
N LEU A 169 14.20 10.29 -19.17
CA LEU A 169 15.45 9.53 -19.17
C LEU A 169 15.90 9.06 -20.56
N GLY A 170 14.97 8.98 -21.52
CA GLY A 170 15.17 8.32 -22.80
C GLY A 170 14.85 6.82 -22.74
N GLU A 171 14.32 6.28 -23.84
CA GLU A 171 13.78 4.91 -23.88
C GLU A 171 14.85 3.83 -23.65
N GLU A 172 16.03 3.97 -24.26
CA GLU A 172 17.12 3.02 -24.12
C GLU A 172 17.71 3.04 -22.70
N HIS A 173 17.92 4.22 -22.14
CA HIS A 173 18.40 4.37 -20.75
C HIS A 173 17.41 3.78 -19.75
N PHE A 174 16.12 3.97 -19.99
CA PHE A 174 15.08 3.37 -19.16
C PHE A 174 15.10 1.82 -19.21
N LYS A 175 15.34 1.22 -20.39
CA LYS A 175 15.50 -0.23 -20.52
C LYS A 175 16.73 -0.74 -19.75
N GLU A 176 17.85 -0.03 -19.82
CA GLU A 176 19.06 -0.37 -19.06
C GLU A 176 18.80 -0.34 -17.55
N ILE A 177 18.07 0.67 -17.07
CA ILE A 177 17.68 0.77 -15.67
C ILE A 177 16.80 -0.42 -15.25
N LEU A 178 15.81 -0.81 -16.06
CA LEU A 178 14.97 -1.98 -15.76
C LEU A 178 15.80 -3.26 -15.67
N ALA A 179 16.76 -3.45 -16.56
CA ALA A 179 17.67 -4.59 -16.52
C ALA A 179 18.56 -4.57 -15.25
N LYS A 180 19.04 -3.41 -14.81
CA LYS A 180 19.77 -3.25 -13.54
C LYS A 180 18.88 -3.59 -12.35
N GLN A 181 17.61 -3.16 -12.41
CA GLN A 181 16.60 -3.46 -11.39
C GLN A 181 16.41 -4.98 -11.27
N GLU A 182 16.09 -5.65 -12.37
CA GLU A 182 15.89 -7.11 -12.44
C GLU A 182 17.11 -7.87 -11.94
N LYS A 183 18.32 -7.48 -12.38
CA LYS A 183 19.57 -8.08 -11.92
C LYS A 183 19.77 -7.92 -10.40
N TYR A 184 19.38 -6.79 -9.83
CA TYR A 184 19.44 -6.58 -8.39
C TYR A 184 18.48 -7.52 -7.65
N TYR A 185 17.22 -7.63 -8.12
CA TYR A 185 16.25 -8.58 -7.59
C TYR A 185 16.79 -10.01 -7.63
N GLU A 186 17.30 -10.47 -8.78
CA GLU A 186 17.90 -11.80 -8.89
C GLU A 186 19.08 -11.98 -7.93
N SER A 187 19.95 -10.98 -7.77
CA SER A 187 21.07 -11.09 -6.84
C SER A 187 20.64 -11.15 -5.37
N TYR A 188 19.56 -10.45 -5.02
CA TYR A 188 19.06 -10.37 -3.65
C TYR A 188 18.31 -11.65 -3.23
N PHE A 189 17.58 -12.27 -4.16
CA PHE A 189 16.80 -13.48 -3.93
C PHE A 189 17.50 -14.78 -4.33
N LYS A 190 18.75 -14.71 -4.81
CA LYS A 190 19.57 -15.91 -5.01
C LYS A 190 19.74 -16.57 -3.64
N PRO A 191 19.31 -17.84 -3.46
CA PRO A 191 19.64 -18.56 -2.25
C PRO A 191 21.17 -18.64 -2.18
N SER A 192 21.76 -17.96 -1.20
CA SER A 192 23.14 -18.21 -0.81
C SER A 192 23.23 -19.70 -0.50
N VAL A 193 24.17 -20.39 -1.14
CA VAL A 193 24.40 -21.84 -1.00
C VAL A 193 24.80 -22.22 0.45
N ASP A 194 24.98 -21.24 1.34
CA ASP A 194 25.50 -21.39 2.70
C ASP A 194 24.58 -20.86 3.82
N GLU A 195 23.25 -20.84 3.64
CA GLU A 195 22.33 -20.73 4.79
C GLU A 195 21.48 -22.00 4.89
N GLU A 196 22.01 -23.01 5.60
CA GLU A 196 21.17 -23.98 6.31
C GLU A 196 20.34 -23.20 7.33
N VAL A 197 19.19 -22.68 6.88
CA VAL A 197 18.15 -22.19 7.79
C VAL A 197 17.61 -23.41 8.51
N THR A 198 18.10 -23.61 9.73
CA THR A 198 17.49 -24.49 10.71
C THR A 198 16.08 -23.96 10.93
N GLU A 199 15.08 -24.65 10.40
CA GLU A 199 13.67 -24.37 10.66
C GLU A 199 13.35 -24.67 12.13
N GLU A 200 13.59 -23.71 13.02
CA GLU A 200 12.80 -23.59 14.24
C GLU A 200 11.51 -22.83 13.87
N ILE A 201 10.49 -23.60 13.51
CA ILE A 201 9.12 -23.12 13.44
C ILE A 201 8.65 -22.91 14.87
N GLU A 202 8.94 -21.75 15.46
CA GLU A 202 8.14 -21.22 16.56
C GLU A 202 6.85 -20.64 15.96
N THR A 203 5.80 -21.44 16.00
CA THR A 203 4.42 -20.98 15.93
C THR A 203 4.17 -19.97 17.04
N GLU A 204 4.11 -18.69 16.70
CA GLU A 204 3.49 -17.68 17.56
C GLU A 204 2.26 -17.08 16.87
N ASN A 205 1.17 -17.11 17.65
CA ASN A 205 -0.20 -16.83 17.29
C ASN A 205 -0.38 -15.48 16.57
N ASN A 206 -1.17 -15.51 15.50
CA ASN A 206 -1.94 -14.35 15.07
C ASN A 206 -2.94 -13.99 16.17
N GLU A 207 -2.55 -13.08 17.07
CA GLU A 207 -3.51 -12.20 17.72
C GLU A 207 -3.72 -10.99 16.81
N GLU A 208 -4.85 -11.00 16.10
CA GLU A 208 -5.44 -9.80 15.51
C GLU A 208 -5.80 -8.84 16.65
N GLU A 209 -4.91 -7.87 16.88
CA GLU A 209 -5.12 -6.80 17.85
C GLU A 209 -6.25 -5.87 17.36
N ASN A 210 -7.41 -6.14 17.93
CA ASN A 210 -8.58 -5.29 18.09
C ASN A 210 -8.19 -3.83 18.35
N THR A 211 -8.38 -2.94 17.37
CA THR A 211 -8.38 -1.49 17.59
C THR A 211 -9.81 -1.03 17.85
N GLY A 212 -10.31 -1.39 19.04
CA GLY A 212 -11.32 -0.60 19.74
C GLY A 212 -10.60 0.57 20.41
N GLU A 213 -10.75 1.76 19.84
CA GLU A 213 -10.38 3.02 20.51
C GLU A 213 -11.23 3.16 21.77
N ASN A 214 -10.63 2.91 22.94
CA ASN A 214 -11.00 3.56 24.18
C ASN A 214 -10.18 4.85 24.28
N ASN A 215 -10.85 6.00 24.31
CA ASN A 215 -10.37 7.20 24.99
C ASN A 215 -11.60 7.92 25.57
N GLU A 216 -11.62 7.90 26.90
CA GLU A 216 -12.38 8.74 27.87
C GLU A 216 -13.92 8.74 27.84
#